data_AF-A0A5F0LR23-F1
#
_entry.id   AF-A0A5F0LR23-F1
#
_cell.length_a   1.000
_cell.length_b   1.000
_cell.length_c   1.000
_cell.angle_alpha   90.00
_cell.angle_beta   90.00
_cell.angle_gamma   90.00
#
_symmetry.space_group_name_H-M   'P 1'
#
loop_
_entity.id
_entity.type
_entity.pdbx_description
1 polymer ?
#
loop_
_entity_poly.entity_id
_entity_poly.type
_entity_poly.pdbx_seq_one_letter_code
_entity_poly.pdbx_strand_id
1 'polypeptide(L)'
;MTRIEIPAKLRNKLGPEMGDGIHWIDVKLHSGRTLKNLMVLDGKEIVFAPFKSGRDCVSSFSSHDIFLIRRQSIFPFWWQHLSK
;
A
#
# COMPACT_ATOMS: atom_id res chain seq x y z
N MET A 1 -17.22 5.87 -2.13
CA MET A 1 -15.90 5.29 -1.79
C MET A 1 -14.87 5.93 -2.70
N THR A 2 -13.87 6.63 -2.14
CA THR A 2 -12.81 7.26 -2.94
C THR A 2 -11.82 6.19 -3.37
N ARG A 3 -11.71 5.95 -4.68
CA ARG A 3 -10.72 5.05 -5.27
C ARG A 3 -9.51 5.89 -5.69
N ILE A 4 -8.31 5.51 -5.25
CA ILE A 4 -7.08 6.21 -5.63
C ILE A 4 -6.23 5.24 -6.45
N GLU A 5 -5.94 5.59 -7.70
CA GLU A 5 -5.09 4.76 -8.55
C GLU A 5 -3.62 4.93 -8.21
N ILE A 6 -2.86 3.83 -8.26
CA ILE A 6 -1.41 3.86 -8.12
C ILE A 6 -0.79 4.36 -9.43
N PRO A 7 0.05 5.41 -9.38
CA PRO A 7 0.83 5.88 -10.52
C PRO A 7 1.60 4.74 -11.19
N ALA A 8 1.57 4.65 -12.52
CA ALA A 8 2.21 3.57 -13.27
C ALA A 8 3.69 3.36 -12.89
N LYS A 9 4.42 4.47 -12.66
CA LYS A 9 5.83 4.48 -12.22
C LYS A 9 6.06 3.75 -10.88
N LEU A 10 5.04 3.69 -10.02
CA LEU A 10 5.12 3.07 -8.70
C LEU A 10 4.59 1.63 -8.69
N ARG A 11 3.83 1.20 -9.70
CA ARG A 11 3.28 -0.18 -9.77
C ARG A 11 4.36 -1.24 -9.70
N ASN A 12 5.53 -1.00 -10.28
CA ASN A 12 6.69 -1.90 -10.20
C ASN A 12 7.18 -2.14 -8.75
N LYS A 13 6.84 -1.27 -7.80
CA LYS A 13 7.18 -1.43 -6.36
C LYS A 13 6.24 -2.38 -5.62
N LEU A 14 5.09 -2.74 -6.21
CA LEU A 14 4.19 -3.76 -5.65
C LEU A 14 4.78 -5.17 -5.81
N GLY A 15 5.67 -5.39 -6.78
CA GLY A 15 6.18 -6.71 -7.09
C GLY A 15 5.07 -7.66 -7.61
N PRO A 16 5.31 -8.98 -7.59
CA PRO A 16 4.33 -9.96 -8.06
C PRO A 16 3.03 -9.88 -7.26
N GLU A 17 1.89 -10.06 -7.94
CA GLU A 17 0.58 -10.15 -7.31
C GLU A 17 0.58 -11.23 -6.21
N MET A 18 0.05 -10.89 -5.04
CA MET A 18 -0.19 -11.89 -4.00
C MET A 18 -1.47 -12.66 -4.32
N GLY A 19 -1.70 -13.78 -3.62
CA GLY A 19 -2.98 -14.49 -3.69
C GLY A 19 -4.15 -13.52 -3.53
N ASP A 20 -5.17 -13.71 -4.37
CA ASP A 20 -6.38 -12.87 -4.50
C ASP A 20 -6.15 -11.44 -5.04
N GLY A 21 -4.98 -11.11 -5.59
CA GLY A 21 -4.72 -9.80 -6.19
C GLY A 21 -4.58 -8.65 -5.17
N ILE A 22 -4.42 -8.99 -3.89
CA ILE A 22 -4.41 -8.03 -2.78
C ILE A 22 -2.97 -7.72 -2.34
N HIS A 23 -2.59 -6.44 -2.29
CA HIS A 23 -1.33 -6.02 -1.67
C HIS A 23 -1.54 -5.10 -0.47
N TRP A 24 -0.86 -5.39 0.63
CA TRP A 24 -0.77 -4.46 1.76
C TRP A 24 0.42 -3.52 1.53
N ILE A 25 0.19 -2.21 1.62
CA ILE A 25 1.21 -1.20 1.36
C ILE A 25 1.20 -0.09 2.43
N ASP A 26 2.35 0.54 2.59
CA ASP A 26 2.48 1.86 3.18
C ASP A 26 2.70 2.89 2.05
N VAL A 27 2.02 4.03 2.14
CA VAL A 27 2.11 5.13 1.18
C VAL A 27 2.73 6.34 1.87
N LYS A 28 3.81 6.86 1.29
CA LYS A 28 4.39 8.14 1.68
C LYS A 28 3.94 9.21 0.71
N LEU A 29 3.37 10.28 1.24
CA LEU A 29 2.92 11.43 0.47
C LEU A 29 4.02 12.49 0.35
N HIS A 30 3.91 13.34 -0.66
CA HIS A 30 4.77 14.51 -0.84
C HIS A 30 4.70 15.49 0.33
N SER A 31 3.59 15.53 1.07
CA SER A 31 3.44 16.30 2.31
C SER A 31 4.29 15.79 3.48
N GLY A 32 5.01 14.67 3.32
CA GLY A 32 5.76 14.00 4.39
C GLY A 32 4.92 13.05 5.23
N ARG A 33 3.59 13.10 5.11
CA ARG A 33 2.66 12.17 5.79
C ARG A 33 2.87 10.74 5.27
N THR A 34 2.87 9.77 6.18
CA THR A 34 2.91 8.35 5.83
C THR A 34 1.61 7.68 6.27
N LEU A 35 0.91 7.09 5.30
CA LEU A 35 -0.27 6.28 5.50
C LEU A 35 0.16 4.82 5.53
N LYS A 36 -0.29 4.08 6.54
CA LYS A 36 0.13 2.69 6.77
C LYS A 36 -1.03 1.74 6.62
N ASN A 37 -0.74 0.48 6.31
CA ASN A 37 -1.74 -0.60 6.20
C ASN A 37 -2.86 -0.28 5.20
N LEU A 38 -2.50 0.28 4.04
CA LEU A 38 -3.42 0.47 2.93
C LEU A 38 -3.49 -0.79 2.09
N MET A 39 -4.66 -1.07 1.53
CA MET A 39 -4.88 -2.23 0.68
C MET A 39 -4.84 -1.79 -0.78
N VAL A 40 -4.26 -2.61 -1.64
CA VAL A 40 -4.29 -2.45 -3.09
C VAL A 40 -5.01 -3.64 -3.70
N LEU A 41 -6.01 -3.38 -4.52
CA LEU A 41 -6.72 -4.39 -5.31
C LEU A 41 -6.19 -4.38 -6.75
N ASP A 42 -6.03 -5.57 -7.33
CA ASP A 42 -5.62 -5.82 -8.72
C ASP A 42 -4.34 -5.07 -9.12
N GLY A 43 -3.45 -4.84 -8.15
CA GLY A 43 -2.20 -4.09 -8.33
C GLY A 43 -2.37 -2.62 -8.76
N LYS A 44 -3.58 -2.05 -8.67
CA LYS A 44 -3.90 -0.72 -9.23
C LYS A 44 -4.66 0.20 -8.30
N GLU A 45 -5.64 -0.31 -7.56
CA GLU A 45 -6.57 0.52 -6.80
C GLU A 45 -6.24 0.49 -5.31
N ILE A 46 -5.93 1.64 -4.71
CA ILE A 46 -5.79 1.78 -3.26
C ILE A 46 -7.19 1.86 -2.64
N VAL A 47 -7.45 0.98 -1.68
CA VAL A 47 -8.67 0.91 -0.88
C VAL A 47 -8.32 1.11 0.59
N PHE A 48 -9.07 1.99 1.25
CA PHE A 48 -8.95 2.21 2.68
C PHE A 48 -9.71 1.10 3.41
N ALA A 49 -8.99 0.25 4.15
CA ALA A 49 -9.64 -0.75 4.99
C ALA A 49 -10.49 -0.05 6.08
N PRO A 50 -11.75 -0.47 6.31
CA PRO A 50 -12.64 0.17 7.27
C PRO A 50 -12.17 0.02 8.73
N PHE A 51 -11.23 -0.88 9.01
CA PHE A 51 -10.98 -1.40 10.35
C PHE A 51 -10.13 -0.53 11.28
N LYS A 52 -9.53 0.59 10.82
CA LYS A 52 -8.54 1.27 11.68
C LYS A 52 -8.44 2.79 11.61
N SER A 53 -9.36 3.46 10.94
CA SER A 53 -9.22 4.89 10.73
C SER A 53 -10.21 5.68 11.56
N GLY A 54 -9.72 6.22 12.69
CA GLY A 54 -10.24 7.47 13.23
C GLY A 54 -10.30 8.54 12.12
N ARG A 55 -11.12 9.56 12.35
CA ARG A 55 -11.67 10.56 11.40
C ARG A 55 -10.73 11.22 10.36
N ASP A 56 -9.43 10.91 10.32
CA ASP A 56 -8.40 11.65 9.57
C ASP A 56 -7.85 10.96 8.31
N CYS A 57 -8.26 9.72 8.00
CA CYS A 57 -7.66 8.98 6.86
C CYS A 57 -8.42 9.15 5.55
N VAL A 58 -9.66 9.66 5.60
CA VAL A 58 -10.55 9.81 4.44
C VAL A 58 -10.33 11.16 3.73
N SER A 59 -9.63 12.11 4.34
CA SER A 59 -9.26 13.38 3.73
C SER A 59 -8.08 13.22 2.74
N SER A 60 -8.49 12.87 1.51
CA SER A 60 -8.10 13.55 0.27
C SER A 60 -6.61 13.67 -0.04
N PHE A 61 -5.98 12.57 -0.46
CA PHE A 61 -4.80 12.66 -1.32
C PHE A 61 -5.14 12.10 -2.71
N SER A 62 -4.55 12.68 -3.74
CA SER A 62 -4.62 12.20 -5.12
C SER A 62 -3.46 11.26 -5.41
N SER A 63 -3.55 10.50 -6.49
CA SER A 63 -2.44 9.72 -7.05
C SER A 63 -1.16 10.55 -7.23
N HIS A 64 -1.30 11.85 -7.50
CA HIS A 64 -0.19 12.79 -7.66
C HIS A 64 0.56 13.09 -6.37
N ASP A 65 -0.12 12.98 -5.21
CA ASP A 65 0.50 13.21 -3.91
C ASP A 65 1.36 12.03 -3.46
N ILE A 66 1.27 10.89 -4.15
CA ILE A 66 2.01 9.68 -3.84
C ILE A 66 3.47 9.85 -4.26
N PHE A 67 4.33 10.05 -3.26
CA PHE A 67 5.76 10.10 -3.46
C PHE A 67 6.38 8.71 -3.56
N LEU A 68 5.99 7.81 -2.65
CA LEU A 68 6.56 6.46 -2.57
C LEU A 68 5.52 5.47 -2.05
N ILE A 69 5.55 4.25 -2.58
CA ILE A 69 4.84 3.11 -2.01
C ILE A 69 5.84 2.07 -1.54
N ARG A 70 5.53 1.43 -0.41
CA ARG A 70 6.28 0.30 0.13
C ARG A 70 5.32 -0.85 0.33
N ARG A 71 5.52 -1.96 -0.37
CA ARG A 71 4.81 -3.20 -0.08
C ARG A 71 5.19 -3.70 1.32
N GLN A 72 4.19 -3.96 2.14
CA GLN A 72 4.38 -4.73 3.35
C GLN A 72 4.61 -6.18 2.92
N SER A 73 5.83 -6.65 3.11
CA SER A 73 6.10 -8.06 2.91
C SER A 73 5.60 -8.79 4.14
N ILE A 74 4.59 -9.64 3.95
CA ILE A 74 4.30 -10.72 4.88
C ILE A 74 5.40 -11.77 4.65
N PHE A 75 6.66 -11.43 4.92
CA PHE A 75 7.69 -12.45 4.96
C PHE A 75 7.28 -13.40 6.08
N PRO A 76 7.04 -14.69 5.80
CA PRO A 76 6.88 -15.65 6.86
C PRO A 76 8.15 -15.57 7.69
N PHE A 77 7.99 -15.35 8.99
CA PHE A 77 9.05 -15.29 9.99
C PHE A 77 9.99 -16.53 9.96
N TRP A 78 9.62 -17.56 9.21
CA TRP A 78 10.31 -18.84 9.05
C TRP A 78 11.49 -18.84 8.06
N TRP A 79 11.71 -17.77 7.28
CA TRP A 79 12.87 -17.71 6.38
C TRP A 79 14.14 -17.06 6.98
N GLN A 80 14.08 -16.54 8.20
CA GLN A 80 15.29 -16.03 8.88
C GLN A 80 16.19 -17.15 9.44
N HIS A 81 15.74 -18.41 9.45
CA HIS A 81 16.47 -19.53 10.04
C HIS A 81 17.25 -20.42 9.05
N LEU A 82 17.21 -20.15 7.74
CA LEU A 82 17.90 -20.95 6.70
C LEU A 82 19.26 -20.37 6.26
N SER A 83 19.81 -19.42 7.01
CA SER A 83 21.21 -18.99 6.87
C SER A 83 21.92 -19.13 8.21
N LYS A 84 22.22 -20.37 8.59
CA LYS A 84 23.34 -20.72 9.46
C LYS A 84 23.89 -22.07 9.07
#